data_AF-A0A918U7Z6-F1
#
_entry.id   AF-A0A918U7Z6-F1
#
_cell.length_a   1.000
_cell.length_b   1.000
_cell.length_c   1.000
_cell.angle_alpha   90.00
_cell.angle_beta   90.00
_cell.angle_gamma   90.00
#
_symmetry.space_group_name_H-M   'P 1'
#
loop_
_entity.id
_entity.type
_entity.pdbx_description
1 polymer ?
#
loop_
_entity_poly.entity_id
_entity_poly.type
_entity_poly.pdbx_seq_one_letter_code
_entity_poly.pdbx_strand_id
1 'polypeptide(L)'
;MRVLIVLIAGLAIGSALFFWGRHEARTELAAKTAMAAARARERERADAQAFGVIDRELTHAWKTQLDEKNRTIDDLRSGALKLRRRLAARVPDAPAGAGQRDASAAGGLLPEDAAFLVRLAADADRNTEQLAACQRLLSAERAGPE
;
A
#
# COMPACT_ATOMS: atom_id res chain seq x y z
N MET A 1 -9.86 -62.15 -50.39
CA MET A 1 -8.94 -62.15 -49.23
C MET A 1 -7.86 -61.07 -49.30
N ARG A 2 -7.12 -60.91 -50.42
CA ARG A 2 -6.05 -59.89 -50.55
C ARG A 2 -6.51 -58.42 -50.41
N VAL A 3 -7.68 -58.07 -50.95
CA VAL A 3 -8.24 -56.69 -50.87
C VAL A 3 -8.58 -56.30 -49.41
N LEU A 4 -9.09 -57.24 -48.62
CA LEU A 4 -9.44 -57.01 -47.22
C LEU A 4 -8.19 -56.70 -46.37
N ILE A 5 -7.09 -57.42 -46.62
CA ILE A 5 -5.81 -57.23 -45.91
C ILE A 5 -5.24 -55.84 -46.20
N VAL A 6 -5.31 -55.38 -47.45
CA VAL A 6 -4.83 -54.04 -47.84
C VAL A 6 -5.65 -52.93 -47.19
N LEU A 7 -6.98 -53.08 -47.12
CA LEU A 7 -7.86 -52.12 -46.45
C LEU A 7 -7.58 -52.03 -44.94
N ILE A 8 -7.39 -53.17 -44.28
CA ILE A 8 -7.07 -53.21 -42.84
C ILE A 8 -5.69 -52.59 -42.57
N ALA A 9 -4.69 -52.88 -43.41
CA ALA A 9 -3.36 -52.28 -43.29
C ALA A 9 -3.39 -50.76 -43.50
N GLY A 10 -4.15 -50.27 -44.49
CA GLY A 10 -4.33 -48.83 -44.72
C GLY A 10 -5.00 -48.11 -43.54
N LEU A 11 -6.01 -48.73 -42.94
CA LEU A 11 -6.68 -48.22 -41.72
C LEU A 11 -5.74 -48.20 -40.50
N ALA A 12 -4.93 -49.25 -40.32
CA ALA A 12 -3.97 -49.33 -39.23
C ALA A 12 -2.85 -48.26 -39.37
N ILE A 13 -2.33 -48.05 -40.58
CA ILE A 13 -1.30 -47.04 -40.84
C ILE A 13 -1.89 -45.62 -40.69
N GLY A 14 -3.09 -45.37 -41.23
CA GLY A 14 -3.76 -44.07 -41.12
C GLY A 14 -4.09 -43.70 -39.67
N SER A 15 -4.56 -44.67 -38.87
CA SER A 15 -4.83 -44.44 -37.44
C SER A 15 -3.56 -44.23 -36.62
N ALA A 16 -2.46 -44.94 -36.93
CA ALA A 16 -1.17 -44.73 -36.29
C ALA A 16 -0.60 -43.33 -36.56
N LEU A 17 -0.64 -42.86 -37.81
CA LEU A 17 -0.19 -41.50 -38.18
C LEU A 17 -1.07 -40.43 -37.53
N PHE A 18 -2.39 -40.64 -37.49
CA PHE A 18 -3.32 -39.72 -36.84
C PHE A 18 -3.08 -39.64 -35.32
N PHE A 19 -2.86 -40.79 -34.66
CA PHE A 19 -2.56 -40.83 -33.24
C PHE A 19 -1.20 -40.18 -32.92
N TRP A 20 -0.20 -40.43 -33.76
CA TRP A 20 1.12 -39.83 -33.65
C TRP A 20 1.07 -38.29 -33.75
N GLY A 21 0.44 -37.75 -34.80
CA GLY A 21 0.29 -36.30 -34.96
C GLY A 21 -0.53 -35.66 -33.82
N ARG A 22 -1.54 -36.37 -33.31
CA ARG A 22 -2.30 -35.90 -32.13
C ARG A 22 -1.47 -35.91 -30.85
N HIS A 23 -0.57 -36.88 -30.69
CA HIS A 23 0.35 -36.93 -29.57
C HIS A 23 1.36 -35.79 -29.62
N GLU A 24 1.98 -35.55 -30.78
CA GLU A 24 2.91 -34.43 -30.99
C GLU A 24 2.25 -33.07 -30.69
N ALA A 25 1.06 -32.83 -31.26
CA ALA A 25 0.30 -31.59 -31.02
C ALA A 25 -0.05 -31.41 -29.53
N ARG A 26 -0.36 -32.49 -28.80
CA ARG A 26 -0.61 -32.44 -27.35
C ARG A 26 0.66 -32.12 -26.57
N THR A 27 1.79 -32.71 -26.94
CA THR A 27 3.07 -32.44 -26.26
C THR A 27 3.54 -31.01 -26.50
N GLU A 28 3.36 -30.48 -27.71
CA GLU A 28 3.70 -29.10 -28.02
C GLU A 28 2.80 -28.10 -27.27
N LEU A 29 1.49 -28.38 -27.21
CA LEU A 29 0.55 -27.57 -26.43
C LEU A 29 0.86 -27.64 -24.93
N ALA A 30 1.20 -28.82 -24.41
CA ALA A 30 1.60 -28.99 -23.02
C ALA A 30 2.89 -28.21 -22.70
N ALA A 31 3.88 -28.23 -23.60
CA ALA A 31 5.11 -27.46 -23.45
C ALA A 31 4.83 -25.94 -23.46
N LYS A 32 4.03 -25.45 -24.42
CA LYS A 32 3.63 -24.04 -24.53
C LYS A 32 2.89 -23.55 -23.28
N THR A 33 1.93 -24.33 -22.79
CA THR A 33 1.17 -24.00 -21.58
C THR A 33 2.04 -24.05 -20.33
N ALA A 34 2.95 -25.02 -20.21
CA ALA A 34 3.91 -25.08 -19.10
C ALA A 34 4.85 -23.87 -19.09
N MET A 35 5.38 -23.44 -20.24
CA MET A 35 6.22 -22.24 -20.34
C MET A 35 5.43 -20.96 -20.01
N ALA A 36 4.20 -20.83 -20.49
CA ALA A 36 3.34 -19.70 -20.17
C ALA A 36 3.04 -19.64 -18.65
N ALA A 37 2.73 -20.79 -18.04
CA ALA A 37 2.49 -20.89 -16.60
C ALA A 37 3.75 -20.57 -15.77
N ALA A 38 4.93 -21.00 -16.22
CA ALA A 38 6.19 -20.67 -15.57
C ALA A 38 6.46 -19.16 -15.58
N ARG A 39 6.29 -18.51 -16.74
CA ARG A 39 6.42 -17.05 -16.87
C ARG A 39 5.41 -16.30 -16.01
N ALA A 40 4.16 -16.76 -15.97
CA ALA A 40 3.13 -16.16 -15.11
C ALA A 40 3.51 -16.24 -13.63
N ARG A 41 4.01 -17.39 -13.15
CA ARG A 41 4.47 -17.55 -11.77
C ARG A 41 5.68 -16.68 -11.44
N GLU A 42 6.60 -16.48 -12.38
CA GLU A 42 7.73 -15.57 -12.18
C GLU A 42 7.27 -14.12 -12.03
N ARG A 43 6.31 -13.69 -12.87
CA ARG A 43 5.68 -12.37 -12.75
C ARG A 43 4.98 -12.21 -11.40
N GLU A 44 4.12 -13.17 -11.01
CA GLU A 44 3.43 -13.15 -9.71
C GLU A 44 4.41 -13.06 -8.53
N ARG A 45 5.56 -13.74 -8.59
CA ARG A 45 6.58 -13.65 -7.53
C ARG A 45 7.24 -12.28 -7.48
N ALA A 46 7.56 -11.70 -8.63
CA ALA A 46 8.14 -10.36 -8.71
C ALA A 46 7.17 -9.31 -8.16
N ASP A 47 5.90 -9.38 -8.55
CA ASP A 47 4.85 -8.48 -8.08
C ASP A 47 4.63 -8.64 -6.57
N ALA A 48 4.54 -9.87 -6.07
CA ALA A 48 4.40 -10.14 -4.64
C ALA A 48 5.56 -9.58 -3.82
N GLN A 49 6.79 -9.64 -4.34
CA GLN A 49 7.95 -9.04 -3.69
C GLN A 49 7.87 -7.51 -3.67
N ALA A 50 7.50 -6.88 -4.80
CA ALA A 50 7.34 -5.44 -4.88
C ALA A 50 6.26 -4.93 -3.91
N PHE A 51 5.12 -5.61 -3.85
CA PHE A 51 4.02 -5.29 -2.94
C PHE A 51 4.43 -5.48 -1.48
N GLY A 52 5.15 -6.57 -1.18
CA GLY A 52 5.66 -6.82 0.16
C GLY A 52 6.68 -5.78 0.65
N VAL A 53 7.42 -5.12 -0.24
CA VAL A 53 8.31 -4.00 0.14
C VAL A 53 7.47 -2.77 0.53
N ILE A 54 6.48 -2.39 -0.28
CA ILE A 54 5.62 -1.24 -0.03
C ILE A 54 4.85 -1.41 1.29
N ASP A 55 4.31 -2.60 1.54
CA ASP A 55 3.55 -2.90 2.76
C ASP A 55 4.41 -2.80 4.03
N ARG A 56 5.64 -3.33 3.99
CA ARG A 56 6.59 -3.22 5.11
C ARG A 56 6.97 -1.78 5.42
N GLU A 57 7.24 -0.99 4.39
CA GLU A 57 7.59 0.42 4.55
C GLU A 57 6.42 1.20 5.18
N LEU A 58 5.20 0.99 4.69
CA LEU A 58 3.99 1.61 5.23
C LEU A 58 3.75 1.22 6.69
N THR A 59 3.88 -0.06 7.02
CA THR A 59 3.72 -0.56 8.39
C THR A 59 4.76 0.05 9.34
N HIS A 60 6.01 0.16 8.91
CA HIS A 60 7.07 0.77 9.70
C HIS A 60 6.82 2.27 9.92
N ALA A 61 6.42 2.98 8.88
CA ALA A 61 6.09 4.40 8.96
C ALA A 61 4.95 4.66 9.96
N TRP A 62 3.85 3.89 9.88
CA TRP A 62 2.74 4.00 10.82
C TRP A 62 3.13 3.78 12.27
N LYS A 63 3.99 2.80 12.54
CA LYS A 63 4.47 2.55 13.90
C LYS A 63 5.27 3.75 14.42
N THR A 64 6.17 4.27 13.59
CA THR A 64 7.00 5.43 13.93
C THR A 64 6.14 6.67 14.20
N GLN A 65 5.17 6.96 13.32
CA GLN A 65 4.24 8.07 13.50
C GLN A 65 3.38 7.92 14.76
N LEU A 66 2.92 6.70 15.07
CA LEU A 66 2.14 6.45 16.28
C LEU A 66 2.96 6.74 17.55
N ASP A 67 4.20 6.27 17.58
CA ASP A 67 5.11 6.49 18.71
C ASP A 67 5.45 7.98 18.86
N GLU A 68 5.71 8.69 17.77
CA GLU A 68 6.00 10.13 17.77
C GLU A 68 4.80 10.97 18.20
N LYS A 69 3.60 10.64 17.70
CA LYS A 69 2.34 11.28 18.12
C LYS A 69 2.13 11.10 19.62
N ASN A 70 2.28 9.89 20.15
CA ASN A 70 2.07 9.60 21.55
C ASN A 70 3.07 10.36 22.42
N ARG A 71 4.37 10.33 22.06
CA ARG A 71 5.41 11.10 22.74
C ARG A 71 5.08 12.59 22.77
N THR A 72 4.68 13.15 21.62
CA THR A 72 4.35 14.58 21.50
C THR A 72 3.15 14.95 22.39
N ILE A 73 2.12 14.10 22.46
CA ILE A 73 0.97 14.31 23.35
C ILE A 73 1.39 14.27 24.83
N ASP A 74 2.27 13.35 25.20
CA ASP A 74 2.75 13.25 26.58
C ASP A 74 3.65 14.44 26.97
N ASP A 75 4.46 14.94 26.03
CA ASP A 75 5.25 16.16 26.21
C ASP A 75 4.36 17.41 26.34
N LEU A 76 3.23 17.47 25.61
CA LEU A 76 2.22 18.52 25.78
C LEU A 76 1.53 18.46 27.15
N ARG A 77 1.18 17.26 27.61
CA ARG A 77 0.50 17.05 28.91
C ARG A 77 1.39 17.35 30.10
N SER A 78 2.67 16.97 30.01
CA SER A 78 3.67 17.29 31.03
C SER A 78 4.09 18.77 30.99
N GLY A 79 3.71 19.50 29.94
CA GLY A 79 4.12 20.89 29.72
C GLY A 79 5.57 21.05 29.26
N ALA A 80 6.26 19.94 28.94
CA ALA A 80 7.59 19.92 28.36
C ALA A 80 7.62 20.55 26.95
N LEU A 81 6.52 20.40 26.20
CA LEU A 81 6.30 21.02 24.88
C LEU A 81 5.13 22.01 24.96
N LYS A 82 5.22 23.12 24.20
CA LYS A 82 4.12 24.10 24.04
C LYS A 82 3.99 24.55 22.59
N LEU A 83 2.82 24.32 21.98
CA LEU A 83 2.51 24.69 20.58
C LEU A 83 2.10 26.17 20.44
N ARG A 84 2.98 27.10 20.88
CA ARG A 84 3.10 28.52 20.43
C ARG A 84 4.13 29.24 21.29
N ARG A 85 4.97 30.08 20.66
CA ARG A 85 5.64 31.17 21.37
C ARG A 85 4.59 32.26 21.65
N ARG A 86 4.53 32.73 22.89
CA ARG A 86 3.60 33.78 23.38
C ARG A 86 3.24 34.78 22.29
N LEU A 87 2.01 34.76 21.79
CA LEU A 87 1.44 35.93 21.14
C LEU A 87 1.07 36.90 22.27
N ALA A 88 2.06 37.67 22.71
CA ALA A 88 1.80 38.85 23.51
C ALA A 88 1.21 39.91 22.56
N ALA A 89 -0.09 39.79 22.25
CA ALA A 89 -0.81 40.96 21.79
C ALA A 89 -0.88 41.91 22.98
N ARG A 90 -0.24 43.08 22.87
CA ARG A 90 -0.44 44.17 23.82
C ARG A 90 -1.88 44.66 23.64
N VAL A 91 -2.81 44.08 24.40
CA VAL A 91 -4.18 44.60 24.49
C VAL A 91 -4.05 45.98 25.15
N PRO A 92 -4.50 47.08 24.51
CA PRO A 92 -4.54 48.39 25.15
C PRO A 92 -5.34 48.29 26.44
N ASP A 93 -4.89 48.98 27.49
CA ASP A 93 -5.60 49.00 28.77
C ASP A 93 -7.06 49.45 28.53
N ALA A 94 -8.01 48.52 28.68
CA ALA A 94 -9.41 48.89 28.71
C ALA A 94 -9.66 49.65 30.03
N PRO A 95 -10.43 50.75 30.01
CA PRO A 95 -10.71 51.54 31.21
C PRO A 95 -11.26 50.64 32.32
N ALA A 96 -10.81 50.87 33.54
CA ALA A 96 -11.15 50.09 34.72
C ALA A 96 -12.65 50.20 35.06
N GLY A 97 -13.48 49.41 34.38
CA GLY A 97 -14.83 49.09 34.84
C GLY A 97 -14.75 48.12 36.02
N ALA A 98 -15.65 48.28 36.99
CA ALA A 98 -15.78 47.42 38.18
C ALA A 98 -16.34 46.03 37.85
N GLY A 99 -15.71 45.34 36.89
CA GLY A 99 -15.96 43.95 36.56
C GLY A 99 -14.74 43.10 36.93
N GLN A 100 -14.98 42.03 37.68
CA GLN A 100 -14.01 41.01 38.07
C GLN A 100 -13.00 40.72 36.94
N ARG A 101 -11.73 41.12 37.15
CA ARG A 101 -10.64 40.90 36.21
C ARG A 101 -10.10 39.48 36.36
N ASP A 102 -10.81 38.50 35.81
CA ASP A 102 -10.29 37.14 35.60
C ASP A 102 -9.63 36.95 34.23
N ALA A 103 -9.34 38.04 33.51
CA ALA A 103 -8.62 37.99 32.24
C ALA A 103 -7.10 38.06 32.47
N SER A 104 -6.53 37.09 33.20
CA SER A 104 -5.09 36.85 33.10
C SER A 104 -4.81 36.35 31.69
N ALA A 105 -3.89 36.99 30.97
CA ALA A 105 -3.50 36.62 29.61
C ALA A 105 -3.14 35.12 29.53
N ALA A 106 -4.06 34.31 29.02
CA ALA A 106 -3.91 32.87 28.92
C ALA A 106 -2.78 32.53 27.93
N GLY A 107 -1.68 32.04 28.47
CA GLY A 107 -0.41 31.85 27.78
C GLY A 107 -0.33 30.54 27.01
N GLY A 108 -0.89 30.51 25.80
CA GLY A 108 -0.73 29.41 24.84
C GLY A 108 -2.04 28.72 24.46
N LEU A 109 -1.96 27.78 23.51
CA LEU A 109 -3.06 26.87 23.24
C LEU A 109 -3.29 25.99 24.49
N LEU A 110 -4.55 25.70 24.82
CA LEU A 110 -4.85 24.76 25.90
C LEU A 110 -4.25 23.38 25.56
N PRO A 111 -3.72 22.62 26.55
CA PRO A 111 -3.15 21.30 26.31
C PRO A 111 -4.08 20.35 25.54
N GLU A 112 -5.39 20.48 25.77
CA GLU A 112 -6.43 19.70 25.10
C GLU A 112 -6.54 20.05 23.61
N ASP A 113 -6.58 21.34 23.28
CA ASP A 113 -6.61 21.83 21.89
C ASP A 113 -5.30 21.48 21.16
N ALA A 114 -4.17 21.58 21.86
CA ALA A 114 -2.86 21.22 21.34
C ALA A 114 -2.78 19.72 21.01
N ALA A 115 -3.26 18.87 21.91
CA ALA A 115 -3.34 17.44 21.68
C ALA A 115 -4.32 17.08 20.56
N PHE A 116 -5.43 17.80 20.41
CA PHE A 116 -6.35 17.63 19.29
C PHE A 116 -5.67 17.92 17.95
N LEU A 117 -4.96 19.05 17.83
CA LEU A 117 -4.25 19.40 16.61
C LEU A 117 -3.16 18.37 16.24
N VAL A 118 -2.42 17.85 17.23
CA VAL A 118 -1.42 16.80 16.99
C VAL A 118 -2.07 15.51 16.47
N ARG A 119 -3.23 15.12 17.00
CA ARG A 119 -3.98 13.96 16.48
C ARG A 119 -4.45 14.19 15.05
N LEU A 120 -5.00 15.36 14.76
CA LEU A 120 -5.49 15.69 13.42
C LEU A 120 -4.35 15.72 12.40
N ALA A 121 -3.20 16.29 12.76
CA ALA A 121 -2.01 16.27 11.91
C ALA A 121 -1.53 14.84 11.64
N ALA A 122 -1.42 14.01 12.68
CA ALA A 122 -1.03 12.60 12.52
C ALA A 122 -2.01 11.81 11.63
N ASP A 123 -3.31 12.07 11.71
CA ASP A 123 -4.30 11.44 10.84
C ASP A 123 -4.15 11.91 9.38
N ALA A 124 -3.85 13.19 9.15
CA ALA A 124 -3.59 13.73 7.82
C ALA A 124 -2.31 13.15 7.20
N ASP A 125 -1.23 13.04 7.98
CA ASP A 125 0.03 12.45 7.54
C ASP A 125 -0.16 10.97 7.20
N ARG A 126 -0.89 10.21 8.05
CA ARG A 126 -1.23 8.82 7.79
C ARG A 126 -1.98 8.64 6.47
N ASN A 127 -2.98 9.48 6.21
CA ASN A 127 -3.75 9.41 4.96
C ASN A 127 -2.87 9.74 3.75
N THR A 128 -1.94 10.68 3.90
CA THR A 128 -1.00 11.06 2.84
C THR A 128 -0.03 9.92 2.53
N GLU A 129 0.51 9.24 3.54
CA GLU A 129 1.36 8.07 3.36
C GLU A 129 0.60 6.90 2.73
N GLN A 130 -0.65 6.65 3.15
CA GLN A 130 -1.51 5.65 2.53
C GLN A 130 -1.73 5.93 1.05
N LEU A 131 -2.05 7.18 0.71
CA LEU A 131 -2.25 7.58 -0.68
C LEU A 131 -0.97 7.39 -1.50
N ALA A 132 0.18 7.78 -0.95
CA ALA A 132 1.48 7.60 -1.59
C ALA A 132 1.80 6.10 -1.82
N ALA A 133 1.52 5.24 -0.83
CA ALA A 133 1.67 3.79 -0.98
C ALA A 133 0.77 3.21 -2.08
N CYS A 134 -0.50 3.63 -2.13
CA CYS A 134 -1.43 3.25 -3.20
C CYS A 134 -0.93 3.71 -4.58
N GLN A 135 -0.42 4.93 -4.69
CA GLN A 135 0.15 5.45 -5.93
C GLN A 135 1.37 4.63 -6.37
N ARG A 136 2.26 4.27 -5.44
CA ARG A 136 3.41 3.39 -5.72
C ARG A 136 2.98 2.01 -6.18
N LEU A 137 1.93 1.45 -5.60
CA LEU A 137 1.35 0.16 -6.02
C LEU A 137 0.85 0.23 -7.46
N LEU A 138 0.04 1.24 -7.78
CA LEU A 138 -0.48 1.45 -9.14
C LEU A 138 0.64 1.71 -10.16
N SER A 139 1.70 2.42 -9.77
CA SER A 139 2.87 2.63 -10.61
C SER A 139 3.64 1.32 -10.84
N ALA A 140 3.77 0.46 -9.82
CA ALA A 140 4.42 -0.85 -9.95
C ALA A 140 3.63 -1.77 -10.90
N GLU A 141 2.30 -1.80 -10.78
CA GLU A 141 1.43 -2.55 -11.71
C GLU A 141 1.56 -2.07 -13.16
N ARG A 142 1.57 -0.74 -13.36
CA ARG A 142 1.69 -0.14 -14.71
C ARG A 142 3.09 -0.29 -15.32
N ALA A 143 4.12 -0.39 -14.49
CA ALA A 143 5.49 -0.63 -14.93
C ALA A 143 5.79 -2.11 -15.20
N GLY A 144 4.82 -3.01 -14.97
CA GLY A 144 4.92 -4.42 -15.31
C GLY A 144 5.31 -4.61 -16.79
N PRO A 145 6.16 -5.61 -17.10
CA PRO A 145 6.71 -5.78 -18.44
C PRO A 145 5.62 -6.22 -19.41
N GLU A 146 5.54 -5.58 -20.58
CA GLU A 146 4.86 -6.15 -21.75
C GLU A 146 5.36 -7.59 -22.01
#